data_AF-A0A950XFI5-F1
#
_entry.id   AF-A0A950XFI5-F1
#
_cell.length_a   1.000
_cell.length_b   1.000
_cell.length_c   1.000
_cell.angle_alpha   90.00
_cell.angle_beta   90.00
_cell.angle_gamma   90.00
#
_symmetry.space_group_name_H-M   'P 1'
#
loop_
_entity.id
_entity.type
_entity.pdbx_description
1 polymer ?
#
loop_
_entity_poly.entity_id
_entity_poly.type
_entity_poly.pdbx_seq_one_letter_code
_entity_poly.pdbx_strand_id
1 'polypeptide(L)'
;VVLDAPANLPEEMTALLELLAQATIESAAPAGATVDEALAATGVRAPRDLLEQRYQKEAEQLRFEIERGERKLGNESFVAKAAPNVVAKEREKLEGYRGDLARVEAALAQLKEPA
;
A
#
# COMPACT_ATOMS: atom_id res chain seq x y z
N VAL A 1 -10.81 -2.96 12.74
CA VAL A 1 -9.34 -2.96 12.54
C VAL A 1 -8.87 -4.39 12.71
N VAL A 2 -7.81 -4.80 12.03
CA VAL A 2 -7.24 -6.13 12.21
C VAL A 2 -5.93 -6.00 12.97
N LEU A 3 -5.76 -6.83 14.00
CA LEU A 3 -4.55 -6.95 14.77
C LEU A 3 -3.86 -8.24 14.36
N ASP A 4 -2.67 -8.09 13.81
CA ASP A 4 -1.75 -9.19 13.58
C ASP A 4 -1.12 -9.58 14.91
N ALA A 5 -1.29 -10.84 15.30
CA ALA A 5 -0.82 -11.37 16.57
C ALA A 5 -0.08 -12.70 16.37
N PRO A 6 0.79 -13.12 17.31
CA PRO A 6 1.53 -14.36 17.14
C PRO A 6 0.63 -15.60 17.27
N ALA A 7 0.97 -16.68 16.54
CA ALA A 7 0.15 -17.90 16.44
C ALA A 7 -0.01 -18.69 17.76
N ASN A 8 0.71 -18.33 18.82
CA ASN A 8 0.72 -19.06 20.09
C ASN A 8 -0.24 -18.49 21.15
N LEU A 9 -1.16 -17.61 20.78
CA LEU A 9 -2.16 -17.08 21.71
C LEU A 9 -3.22 -18.13 22.06
N PRO A 10 -3.50 -18.36 23.37
CA PRO A 10 -4.63 -19.17 23.79
C PRO A 10 -5.96 -18.59 23.29
N GLU A 11 -6.92 -19.45 22.98
CA GLU A 11 -8.24 -19.05 22.45
C GLU A 11 -8.96 -18.03 23.37
N GLU A 12 -8.89 -18.23 24.69
CA GLU A 12 -9.44 -17.31 25.70
C GLU A 12 -8.80 -15.92 25.64
N MET A 13 -7.49 -15.86 25.38
CA MET A 13 -6.74 -14.61 25.26
C MET A 13 -7.10 -13.89 23.95
N THR A 14 -7.24 -14.64 22.86
CA THR A 14 -7.70 -14.10 21.57
C THR A 14 -9.09 -13.49 21.71
N ALA A 15 -10.04 -14.21 22.33
CA ALA A 15 -11.40 -13.71 22.56
C ALA A 15 -11.43 -12.46 23.45
N LEU A 16 -10.62 -12.42 24.51
CA LEU A 16 -10.47 -11.23 25.35
C LEU A 16 -9.90 -10.04 24.58
N LEU A 17 -8.87 -10.26 23.75
CA LEU A 17 -8.26 -9.21 22.94
C LEU A 17 -9.23 -8.69 21.88
N GLU A 18 -9.99 -9.56 21.21
CA GLU A 18 -11.05 -9.15 20.26
C GLU A 18 -12.08 -8.25 20.94
N LEU A 19 -12.56 -8.67 22.12
CA LEU A 19 -13.56 -7.94 22.89
C LEU A 19 -13.04 -6.59 23.37
N LEU A 20 -11.84 -6.56 23.98
CA LEU A 20 -11.27 -5.36 24.58
C LEU A 20 -10.79 -4.35 23.52
N ALA A 21 -10.21 -4.84 22.42
CA ALA A 21 -9.68 -3.99 21.37
C ALA A 21 -10.71 -3.63 20.28
N GLN A 22 -11.90 -4.26 20.29
CA GLN A 22 -12.92 -4.13 19.24
C GLN A 22 -12.31 -4.35 17.83
N ALA A 23 -11.47 -5.36 17.73
CA ALA A 23 -10.69 -5.68 16.55
C ALA A 23 -10.72 -7.17 16.26
N THR A 24 -10.50 -7.54 15.00
CA THR A 24 -10.32 -8.94 14.60
C THR A 24 -8.87 -9.31 14.81
N ILE A 25 -8.58 -10.47 15.41
CA ILE A 25 -7.21 -10.95 15.58
C ILE A 25 -6.88 -11.96 14.48
N GLU A 26 -5.78 -11.76 13.78
CA GLU A 26 -5.26 -12.71 12.79
C GLU A 26 -3.84 -13.16 13.16
N SER A 27 -3.52 -14.42 12.88
CA SER A 27 -2.20 -14.99 13.15
C SER A 27 -1.19 -14.56 12.09
N ALA A 28 -0.16 -13.81 12.49
CA ALA A 28 0.83 -13.25 11.57
C ALA A 28 2.24 -13.86 11.68
N ALA A 29 2.54 -14.62 12.73
CA ALA A 29 3.84 -15.28 12.92
C ALA A 29 3.71 -16.81 12.88
N PRO A 30 4.67 -17.54 12.27
CA PRO A 30 4.65 -19.00 12.28
C PRO A 30 4.83 -19.55 13.71
N ALA A 31 4.24 -20.72 13.98
CA ALA A 31 4.42 -21.40 15.27
C ALA A 31 5.92 -21.68 15.53
N GLY A 32 6.44 -21.16 16.65
CA GLY A 32 7.86 -21.27 17.01
C GLY A 32 8.72 -20.04 16.71
N ALA A 33 8.13 -18.93 16.24
CA ALA A 33 8.82 -17.65 16.09
C ALA A 33 9.47 -17.18 17.41
N THR A 34 10.66 -16.61 17.30
CA THR A 34 11.31 -15.89 18.41
C THR A 34 10.47 -14.69 18.83
N VAL A 35 10.71 -14.18 20.04
CA VAL A 35 10.01 -12.98 20.53
C VAL A 35 10.19 -11.81 19.55
N ASP A 36 11.39 -11.63 19.00
CA ASP A 36 11.67 -10.55 18.04
C ASP A 36 10.91 -10.73 16.72
N GLU A 37 10.82 -11.95 16.19
CA GLU A 37 10.04 -12.26 14.98
C GLU A 37 8.53 -12.08 15.21
N ALA A 38 8.03 -12.52 16.36
CA ALA A 38 6.65 -12.32 16.76
C ALA A 38 6.30 -10.83 16.90
N LEU A 39 7.19 -10.04 17.50
CA LEU A 39 7.01 -8.60 17.64
C LEU A 39 7.03 -7.89 16.28
N ALA A 40 7.94 -8.29 15.38
CA ALA A 40 8.04 -7.74 14.03
C ALA A 40 6.82 -8.06 13.16
N ALA A 41 6.20 -9.22 13.38
CA ALA A 41 4.96 -9.61 12.71
C ALA A 41 3.69 -9.01 13.35
N THR A 42 3.78 -8.48 14.57
CA THR A 42 2.63 -7.89 15.28
C THR A 42 2.38 -6.48 14.79
N GLY A 43 1.15 -6.19 14.39
CA GLY A 43 0.81 -4.92 13.75
C GLY A 43 -0.68 -4.62 13.74
N VAL A 44 -1.00 -3.36 13.45
CA VAL A 44 -2.38 -2.89 13.33
C VAL A 44 -2.62 -2.48 11.90
N ARG A 45 -3.59 -3.10 11.23
CA ARG A 45 -3.94 -2.78 9.85
C ARG A 45 -5.42 -2.58 9.63
N ALA A 46 -5.76 -1.87 8.56
CA ALA A 46 -7.14 -1.78 8.12
C ALA A 46 -7.60 -3.15 7.54
N PRO A 47 -8.90 -3.45 7.56
CA PRO A 47 -9.43 -4.65 6.92
C PRO A 47 -9.01 -4.78 5.45
N ARG A 48 -8.78 -6.01 4.98
CA ARG A 48 -8.29 -6.31 3.62
C ARG A 48 -9.09 -5.60 2.54
N ASP A 49 -10.42 -5.70 2.59
CA ASP A 49 -11.31 -5.07 1.60
C ASP A 49 -11.18 -3.53 1.59
N LEU A 50 -11.00 -2.92 2.77
CA LEU A 50 -10.81 -1.48 2.88
C LEU A 50 -9.43 -1.05 2.37
N LEU A 51 -8.38 -1.85 2.63
CA LEU A 51 -7.05 -1.61 2.07
C LEU A 51 -7.06 -1.73 0.55
N GLU A 52 -7.72 -2.77 0.01
CA GLU A 52 -7.86 -2.96 -1.43
C GLU A 52 -8.58 -1.75 -2.06
N GLN A 53 -9.71 -1.32 -1.51
CA GLN A 53 -10.43 -0.14 -2.02
C GLN A 53 -9.56 1.13 -2.00
N ARG A 54 -8.78 1.34 -0.94
CA ARG A 54 -7.89 2.51 -0.82
C ARG A 54 -6.79 2.48 -1.87
N TYR A 55 -6.10 1.35 -2.01
CA TYR A 55 -5.02 1.22 -2.98
C TYR A 55 -5.53 1.22 -4.43
N GLN A 56 -6.70 0.65 -4.71
CA GLN A 56 -7.33 0.75 -6.04
C GLN A 56 -7.61 2.22 -6.38
N LYS A 57 -8.20 2.97 -5.45
CA LYS A 57 -8.46 4.41 -5.63
C LYS A 57 -7.17 5.22 -5.83
N GLU A 58 -6.14 4.91 -5.07
CA GLU A 58 -4.83 5.56 -5.19
C GLU A 58 -4.17 5.23 -6.53
N ALA A 59 -4.21 3.97 -6.96
CA ALA A 59 -3.70 3.54 -8.27
C ALA A 59 -4.45 4.24 -9.42
N GLU A 60 -5.77 4.36 -9.34
CA GLU A 60 -6.58 5.10 -10.32
C GLU A 60 -6.17 6.58 -10.40
N GLN A 61 -5.97 7.23 -9.25
CA GLN A 61 -5.53 8.62 -9.20
C GLN A 61 -4.11 8.80 -9.78
N LEU A 62 -3.19 7.90 -9.47
CA LEU A 62 -1.83 7.92 -10.00
C LEU A 62 -1.82 7.68 -11.52
N ARG A 63 -2.61 6.73 -12.02
CA ARG A 63 -2.78 6.50 -13.47
C ARG A 63 -3.32 7.73 -14.19
N PHE A 64 -4.28 8.42 -13.59
CA PHE A 64 -4.81 9.67 -14.14
C PHE A 64 -3.75 10.77 -14.23
N GLU A 65 -2.94 10.96 -13.18
CA GLU A 65 -1.86 11.96 -13.20
C GLU A 65 -0.74 11.58 -14.19
N ILE A 66 -0.44 10.29 -14.34
CA ILE A 66 0.49 9.78 -15.37
C ILE A 66 -0.04 10.11 -16.76
N GLU A 67 -1.30 9.78 -17.06
CA GLU A 67 -1.91 10.08 -18.37
C GLU A 67 -1.87 11.59 -18.68
N ARG A 68 -2.15 12.42 -17.67
CA ARG A 68 -2.08 13.88 -17.81
C ARG A 68 -0.64 14.36 -18.06
N GLY A 69 0.33 13.80 -17.36
CA GLY A 69 1.75 14.08 -17.53
C GLY A 69 2.25 13.68 -18.92
N GLU A 70 1.89 12.48 -19.37
CA GLU A 70 2.21 11.96 -20.71
C GLU A 70 1.58 12.82 -21.81
N ARG A 71 0.30 13.18 -21.68
CA ARG A 71 -0.37 14.08 -22.62
C ARG A 71 0.31 15.45 -22.71
N LYS A 72 0.76 15.99 -21.57
CA LYS A 72 1.44 17.29 -21.51
C LYS A 72 2.84 17.23 -22.12
N LEU A 73 3.61 16.18 -21.83
CA LEU A 73 4.97 15.98 -22.35
C LEU A 73 5.02 15.46 -23.79
N GLY A 74 3.96 14.80 -24.26
CA GLY A 74 3.79 14.40 -25.66
C GLY A 74 3.34 15.54 -26.57
N ASN A 75 2.91 16.67 -26.01
CA ASN A 75 2.59 17.87 -26.80
C ASN A 75 3.87 18.59 -27.22
N GLU A 76 4.22 18.47 -28.49
CA GLU A 76 5.41 19.11 -29.08
C GLU A 76 5.45 20.63 -28.87
N SER A 77 4.29 21.31 -28.87
CA SER A 77 4.23 22.74 -28.57
C SER A 77 4.60 23.06 -27.12
N PHE A 78 4.28 22.18 -26.18
CA PHE A 78 4.70 22.36 -24.78
C PHE A 78 6.21 22.14 -24.65
N VAL A 79 6.75 21.07 -25.23
CA VAL A 79 8.18 20.75 -25.14
C VAL A 79 9.04 21.82 -25.85
N ALA A 80 8.58 22.34 -26.99
CA ALA A 80 9.32 23.34 -27.76
C ALA A 80 9.24 24.76 -27.16
N LYS A 81 8.14 25.11 -26.48
CA LYS A 81 7.91 26.48 -25.96
C LYS A 81 8.19 26.63 -24.47
N ALA A 82 8.07 25.55 -23.69
CA ALA A 82 8.34 25.61 -22.26
C ALA A 82 9.85 25.70 -21.99
N ALA A 83 10.22 26.34 -20.89
CA ALA A 83 11.60 26.41 -20.47
C ALA A 83 12.15 25.00 -20.15
N PRO A 84 13.43 24.70 -20.45
CA PRO A 84 14.01 23.37 -20.25
C PRO A 84 13.87 22.83 -18.82
N ASN A 85 13.98 23.71 -17.81
CA ASN A 85 13.78 23.37 -16.40
C ASN A 85 12.34 22.94 -16.10
N VAL A 86 11.34 23.53 -16.76
CA VAL A 86 9.92 23.15 -16.60
C VAL A 86 9.68 21.78 -17.22
N VAL A 87 10.20 21.53 -18.43
CA VAL A 87 10.08 20.23 -19.08
C VAL A 87 10.77 19.13 -18.26
N ALA A 88 11.97 19.40 -17.74
CA ALA A 88 12.70 18.48 -16.88
C ALA A 88 11.93 18.14 -15.60
N LYS A 89 11.39 19.16 -14.90
CA LYS A 89 10.58 18.97 -13.69
C LYS A 89 9.31 18.17 -13.94
N GLU A 90 8.65 18.37 -15.08
CA GLU A 90 7.46 17.60 -15.43
C GLU A 90 7.79 16.15 -15.78
N ARG A 91 8.96 15.89 -16.40
CA ARG A 91 9.46 14.51 -16.61
C ARG A 91 9.80 13.82 -15.28
N GLU A 92 10.47 14.52 -14.38
CA GLU A 92 10.79 14.01 -13.04
C GLU A 92 9.53 13.66 -12.25
N LYS A 93 8.52 14.53 -12.26
CA LYS A 93 7.22 14.24 -11.64
C LYS A 93 6.55 13.01 -12.25
N LEU A 94 6.58 12.88 -13.57
CA LEU A 94 5.99 11.72 -14.26
C LEU A 94 6.66 10.42 -13.81
N GLU A 95 7.98 10.39 -13.73
CA GLU A 95 8.72 9.25 -13.21
C GLU A 95 8.41 8.97 -11.73
N GLY A 96 8.25 10.02 -10.91
CA GLY A 96 7.78 9.91 -9.54
C GLY A 96 6.43 9.20 -9.45
N TYR A 97 5.44 9.64 -10.21
CA TYR A 97 4.11 9.01 -10.23
C TYR A 97 4.15 7.56 -10.73
N ARG A 98 5.00 7.24 -11.70
CA ARG A 98 5.20 5.85 -12.17
C ARG A 98 5.80 4.96 -11.07
N GLY A 99 6.79 5.47 -10.34
CA GLY A 99 7.38 4.77 -9.20
C GLY A 99 6.36 4.55 -8.07
N ASP A 100 5.57 5.56 -7.76
CA ASP A 100 4.51 5.47 -6.75
C ASP A 100 3.44 4.45 -7.17
N LEU A 101 2.99 4.49 -8.43
CA LEU A 101 2.03 3.54 -8.97
C LEU A 101 2.54 2.10 -8.86
N ALA A 102 3.79 1.86 -9.23
CA ALA A 102 4.39 0.53 -9.14
C ALA A 102 4.40 -0.01 -7.70
N ARG A 103 4.65 0.84 -6.69
CA ARG A 103 4.58 0.44 -5.28
C ARG A 103 3.16 0.11 -4.84
N VAL A 104 2.17 0.91 -5.24
CA VAL A 104 0.76 0.67 -4.91
C VAL A 104 0.24 -0.60 -5.58
N GLU A 105 0.60 -0.83 -6.85
CA GLU A 105 0.23 -2.04 -7.59
C GLU A 105 0.88 -3.30 -6.99
N ALA A 106 2.13 -3.21 -6.54
CA ALA A 106 2.77 -4.31 -5.81
C ALA A 106 2.08 -4.61 -4.48
N ALA A 107 1.68 -3.58 -3.72
CA ALA A 107 0.91 -3.77 -2.48
C ALA A 107 -0.47 -4.38 -2.75
N LEU A 108 -1.15 -3.97 -3.83
CA LEU A 108 -2.40 -4.60 -4.29
C LEU A 108 -2.21 -6.07 -4.67
N ALA A 109 -1.10 -6.42 -5.31
CA ALA A 109 -0.80 -7.80 -5.68
C ALA A 109 -0.57 -8.68 -4.44
N GLN A 110 0.19 -8.20 -3.46
CA GLN A 110 0.40 -8.89 -2.18
C GLN A 110 -0.92 -9.08 -1.41
N LEU A 111 -1.83 -8.10 -1.47
CA LEU A 111 -3.18 -8.22 -0.92
C LEU A 111 -4.09 -9.16 -1.70
N LYS A 112 -3.70 -9.69 -2.86
CA LYS A 112 -4.49 -10.67 -3.63
C LYS A 112 -3.93 -12.09 -3.53
N GLU A 113 -2.66 -12.23 -3.17
CA GLU A 113 -2.11 -13.53 -2.80
C GLU A 113 -2.78 -14.00 -1.50
N PRO A 114 -3.31 -15.24 -1.44
CA PRO A 114 -3.70 -15.82 -0.17
C PRO A 114 -2.43 -16.02 0.67
N ALA A 115 -2.50 -15.59 1.93
CA ALA A 115 -1.49 -15.91 2.93
C ALA A 115 -1.46 -17.41 3.20
#